data_AF-A0A1R3V3X5-F1
#
_entry.id   AF-A0A1R3V3X5-F1
#
_cell.length_a   1.000
_cell.length_b   1.000
_cell.length_c   1.000
_cell.angle_alpha   90.00
_cell.angle_beta   90.00
_cell.angle_gamma   90.00
#
_symmetry.space_group_name_H-M   'P 1'
#
loop_
_entity.id
_entity.type
_entity.pdbx_description
1 polymer ?
#
loop_
_entity_poly.entity_id
_entity_poly.type
_entity_poly.pdbx_seq_one_letter_code
_entity_poly.pdbx_strand_id
1 'polypeptide(L)'
;MKLAITREWFERKAELEGDLEIAAGLLARDPSPVDAADQRASSQSDIQPRIAFGSLVEYLRRKRGLSMEMLAEKASIDIVEVMNIERDAHFRPEPRTVYQIATTFGLPNKALLQLSGNSTARDNGIHEHALRFAARSGESVQSLSKEEKRALEEFIAFLARQ
;
A
#
# COMPACT_ATOMS: atom_id res chain seq x y z
N MET A 1 13.39 10.25 41.45
CA MET A 1 13.33 11.66 41.00
C MET A 1 11.97 12.23 41.40
N LYS A 2 11.91 13.37 42.10
CA LYS A 2 10.67 14.11 42.36
C LYS A 2 10.56 15.20 41.30
N LEU A 3 9.56 15.12 40.43
CA LEU A 3 9.24 16.22 39.51
C LEU A 3 8.54 17.31 40.33
N ALA A 4 9.21 18.44 40.52
CA ALA A 4 8.63 19.63 41.14
C ALA A 4 7.86 20.41 40.06
N ILE A 5 6.62 20.01 39.83
CA ILE A 5 5.72 20.72 38.91
C ILE A 5 5.13 21.89 39.69
N THR A 6 5.45 23.13 39.27
CA THR A 6 5.01 24.35 39.95
C THR A 6 3.70 24.88 39.35
N ARG A 7 3.05 25.81 40.05
CA ARG A 7 1.81 26.43 39.58
C ARG A 7 2.01 27.15 38.25
N GLU A 8 3.12 27.88 38.11
CA GLU A 8 3.44 28.60 36.87
C GLU A 8 3.60 27.64 35.68
N TRP A 9 4.06 26.41 35.95
CA TRP A 9 4.17 25.39 34.91
C TRP A 9 2.81 24.97 34.37
N PHE A 10 1.80 24.80 35.23
CA PHE A 10 0.43 24.46 34.81
C PHE A 10 -0.23 25.61 34.05
N GLU A 11 -0.11 26.84 34.56
CA GLU A 11 -0.70 28.03 33.92
C GLU A 11 -0.14 28.22 32.50
N ARG A 12 1.18 28.08 32.34
CA ARG A 12 1.82 28.14 31.02
C ARG A 12 1.41 27.01 30.09
N LYS A 13 1.11 25.82 30.62
CA LYS A 13 0.67 24.67 29.81
C LYS A 13 -0.77 24.82 29.36
N ALA A 14 -1.65 25.33 30.21
CA ALA A 14 -3.04 25.61 29.87
C ALA A 14 -3.14 26.71 28.80
N GLU A 15 -2.38 27.80 28.91
CA GLU A 15 -2.33 28.85 27.88
C GLU A 15 -1.86 28.32 26.51
N LEU A 16 -0.93 27.35 26.50
CA LEU A 16 -0.47 26.69 25.27
C LEU A 16 -1.54 25.79 24.63
N GLU A 17 -2.45 25.21 25.42
CA GLU A 17 -3.55 24.36 24.94
C GLU A 17 -4.71 25.20 24.37
N GLY A 18 -4.86 26.45 24.80
CA GLY A 18 -5.71 27.46 24.13
C GLY A 18 -7.22 27.20 24.23
N ASP A 19 -7.69 26.54 25.30
CA ASP A 19 -9.10 26.21 25.57
C ASP A 19 -9.81 25.42 24.46
N LEU A 20 -9.05 24.71 23.63
CA LEU A 20 -9.58 23.82 22.61
C LEU A 20 -10.05 22.49 23.25
N GLU A 21 -11.06 21.84 22.66
CA GLU A 21 -11.51 20.51 23.11
C GLU A 21 -10.34 19.50 23.06
N ILE A 22 -10.07 18.84 24.18
CA ILE A 22 -8.98 17.85 24.27
C ILE A 22 -9.40 16.57 23.54
N ALA A 23 -8.79 16.32 22.38
CA ALA A 23 -8.89 15.06 21.64
C ALA A 23 -7.64 14.20 21.87
N ALA A 24 -7.82 12.88 22.00
CA ALA A 24 -6.71 11.94 22.11
C ALA A 24 -6.12 11.61 20.72
N GLY A 25 -5.34 12.52 20.14
CA GLY A 25 -4.63 12.30 18.87
C GLY A 25 -4.05 13.56 18.23
N LEU A 26 -2.98 13.42 17.44
CA LEU A 26 -2.10 14.53 17.02
C LEU A 26 -2.69 15.52 15.97
N LEU A 27 -3.87 15.31 15.39
CA LEU A 27 -4.39 16.11 14.26
C LEU A 27 -5.92 16.16 14.18
N ALA A 28 -6.61 16.78 15.14
CA ALA A 28 -8.01 17.18 14.95
C ALA A 28 -8.10 18.41 14.04
N ARG A 29 -7.75 18.24 12.76
CA ARG A 29 -8.09 19.20 11.71
C ARG A 29 -9.45 18.78 11.19
N ASP A 30 -10.45 19.64 11.33
CA ASP A 30 -11.75 19.44 10.69
C ASP A 30 -11.49 19.24 9.19
N PRO A 31 -11.83 18.07 8.58
CA PRO A 31 -11.48 17.82 7.19
C PRO A 31 -12.19 18.85 6.33
N SER A 32 -11.43 19.81 5.81
CA SER A 32 -11.95 20.80 4.87
C SER A 32 -12.44 20.06 3.63
N PRO A 33 -13.49 20.53 2.94
CA PRO A 33 -13.90 20.00 1.64
C PRO A 33 -12.74 19.92 0.63
N VAL A 34 -11.71 20.76 0.81
CA VAL A 34 -10.46 20.77 0.04
C VAL A 34 -9.58 19.56 0.39
N ASP A 35 -9.47 19.19 1.68
CA ASP A 35 -8.74 17.99 2.11
C ASP A 35 -9.46 16.70 1.65
N ALA A 36 -10.79 16.71 1.61
CA ALA A 36 -11.59 15.62 1.03
C ALA A 36 -11.45 15.54 -0.50
N ALA A 37 -11.27 16.67 -1.19
CA ALA A 37 -11.01 16.73 -2.62
C ALA A 37 -9.60 16.24 -2.98
N ASP A 38 -8.58 16.57 -2.17
CA ASP A 38 -7.22 16.04 -2.33
C ASP A 38 -7.16 14.53 -2.11
N GLN A 39 -7.93 14.00 -1.16
CA GLN A 39 -8.09 12.54 -1.00
C GLN A 39 -8.76 11.89 -2.22
N ARG A 40 -9.77 12.53 -2.82
CA ARG A 40 -10.40 12.05 -4.06
C ARG A 40 -9.50 12.21 -5.29
N ALA A 41 -8.68 13.26 -5.38
CA ALA A 41 -7.74 13.46 -6.48
C ALA A 41 -6.55 12.48 -6.40
N SER A 42 -6.05 12.20 -5.19
CA SER A 42 -5.03 11.16 -4.96
C SER A 42 -5.53 9.77 -5.41
N SER A 43 -6.83 9.51 -5.27
CA SER A 43 -7.41 8.21 -5.61
C SER A 43 -7.23 7.81 -7.08
N GLN A 44 -7.23 8.76 -8.03
CA GLN A 44 -7.00 8.50 -9.45
C GLN A 44 -5.52 8.26 -9.80
N SER A 45 -4.59 9.02 -9.19
CA SER A 45 -3.15 8.83 -9.39
C SER A 45 -2.63 7.50 -8.84
N ASP A 46 -3.36 6.93 -7.88
CA ASP A 46 -3.01 5.68 -7.23
C ASP A 46 -3.60 4.44 -7.93
N ILE A 47 -4.43 4.60 -8.97
CA ILE A 47 -4.99 3.47 -9.73
C ILE A 47 -3.87 2.69 -10.44
N GLN A 48 -2.92 3.38 -11.07
CA GLN A 48 -1.86 2.74 -11.86
C GLN A 48 -0.93 1.86 -10.99
N PRO A 49 -0.42 2.33 -9.83
CA PRO A 49 0.32 1.48 -8.89
C PRO A 49 -0.47 0.29 -8.38
N ARG A 50 -1.79 0.45 -8.14
CA ARG A 50 -2.65 -0.65 -7.69
C ARG A 50 -2.89 -1.70 -8.76
N ILE A 51 -3.07 -1.30 -10.03
CA ILE A 51 -3.10 -2.25 -11.15
C ILE A 51 -1.81 -3.04 -11.20
N ALA A 52 -0.66 -2.35 -11.11
CA ALA A 52 0.64 -3.02 -11.08
C ALA A 52 0.79 -3.97 -9.88
N PHE A 53 0.25 -3.62 -8.72
CA PHE A 53 0.22 -4.48 -7.54
C PHE A 53 -0.61 -5.75 -7.79
N GLY A 54 -1.83 -5.61 -8.32
CA GLY A 54 -2.68 -6.74 -8.66
C GLY A 54 -2.01 -7.68 -9.67
N SER A 55 -1.48 -7.13 -10.77
CA SER A 55 -0.74 -7.91 -11.78
C SER A 55 0.51 -8.58 -11.21
N LEU A 56 1.22 -7.93 -10.29
CA LEU A 56 2.40 -8.50 -9.62
C LEU A 56 1.99 -9.75 -8.82
N VAL A 57 0.93 -9.65 -8.02
CA VAL A 57 0.43 -10.77 -7.19
C VAL A 57 -0.02 -11.92 -8.08
N GLU A 58 -0.81 -11.64 -9.12
CA GLU A 58 -1.28 -12.64 -10.07
C GLU A 58 -0.10 -13.37 -10.75
N TYR A 59 0.89 -12.62 -11.21
CA TYR A 59 2.03 -13.17 -11.93
C TYR A 59 2.94 -14.00 -11.02
N LEU A 60 3.16 -13.56 -9.79
CA LEU A 60 3.89 -14.34 -8.79
C LEU A 60 3.17 -15.64 -8.44
N ARG A 61 1.84 -15.57 -8.28
CA ARG A 61 0.98 -16.73 -8.03
C ARG A 61 1.10 -17.74 -9.19
N ARG A 62 0.93 -17.27 -10.43
CA ARG A 62 1.05 -18.09 -11.65
C ARG A 62 2.45 -18.64 -11.86
N LYS A 63 3.50 -17.86 -11.59
CA LYS A 63 4.91 -18.30 -11.65
C LYS A 63 5.18 -19.47 -10.69
N ARG A 64 4.51 -19.50 -9.54
CA ARG A 64 4.60 -20.59 -8.55
C ARG A 64 3.57 -21.71 -8.76
N GLY A 65 2.72 -21.62 -9.80
CA GLY A 65 1.68 -22.61 -10.06
C GLY A 65 0.60 -22.68 -8.97
N LEU A 66 0.36 -21.59 -8.24
CA LEU A 66 -0.63 -21.54 -7.16
C LEU A 66 -2.01 -21.17 -7.71
N SER A 67 -3.06 -21.82 -7.22
CA SER A 67 -4.43 -21.32 -7.38
C SER A 67 -4.69 -20.14 -6.44
N MET A 68 -5.80 -19.42 -6.61
CA MET A 68 -6.17 -18.32 -5.69
C MET A 68 -6.39 -18.85 -4.27
N GLU A 69 -7.03 -20.01 -4.14
CA GLU A 69 -7.25 -20.73 -2.87
C GLU A 69 -5.91 -21.08 -2.21
N MET A 70 -4.96 -21.64 -2.97
CA MET A 70 -3.64 -21.99 -2.43
C MET A 70 -2.83 -20.77 -2.01
N LEU A 71 -2.97 -19.64 -2.71
CA LEU A 71 -2.36 -18.39 -2.30
C LEU A 71 -2.98 -17.87 -1.00
N ALA A 72 -4.32 -17.85 -0.92
CA ALA A 72 -5.06 -17.43 0.26
C ALA A 72 -4.63 -18.22 1.50
N GLU A 73 -4.55 -19.55 1.37
CA GLU A 73 -4.08 -20.44 2.44
C GLU A 73 -2.62 -20.16 2.83
N LYS A 74 -1.71 -20.10 1.84
CA LYS A 74 -0.27 -19.87 2.10
C LYS A 74 0.03 -18.51 2.72
N ALA A 75 -0.68 -17.47 2.30
CA ALA A 75 -0.54 -16.13 2.86
C ALA A 75 -1.41 -15.92 4.11
N SER A 76 -2.30 -16.86 4.43
CA SER A 76 -3.27 -16.75 5.53
C SER A 76 -4.15 -15.50 5.42
N ILE A 77 -4.72 -15.28 4.23
CA ILE A 77 -5.64 -14.18 3.87
C ILE A 77 -6.93 -14.75 3.27
N ASP A 78 -7.98 -13.93 3.15
CA ASP A 78 -9.23 -14.38 2.54
C ASP A 78 -9.07 -14.56 1.02
N ILE A 79 -9.72 -15.58 0.45
CA ILE A 79 -9.77 -15.78 -1.00
C ILE A 79 -10.44 -14.60 -1.72
N VAL A 80 -11.43 -13.96 -1.09
CA VAL A 80 -12.11 -12.78 -1.63
C VAL A 80 -11.12 -11.61 -1.71
N GLU A 81 -10.22 -11.46 -0.74
CA GLU A 81 -9.15 -10.45 -0.82
C GLU A 81 -8.20 -10.74 -1.98
N VAL A 82 -7.78 -12.00 -2.19
CA VAL A 82 -6.94 -12.37 -3.34
C VAL A 82 -7.64 -12.02 -4.65
N MET A 83 -8.92 -12.35 -4.78
CA MET A 83 -9.71 -12.05 -5.97
C MET A 83 -9.81 -10.55 -6.23
N ASN A 84 -10.10 -9.75 -5.19
CA ASN A 84 -10.21 -8.30 -5.32
C ASN A 84 -8.87 -7.66 -5.65
N ILE A 85 -7.77 -8.13 -5.05
CA ILE A 85 -6.41 -7.66 -5.36
C ILE A 85 -6.06 -7.90 -6.83
N GLU A 86 -6.35 -9.08 -7.36
CA GLU A 86 -5.98 -9.43 -8.73
C GLU A 86 -6.90 -8.78 -9.80
N ARG A 87 -8.16 -8.48 -9.46
CA ARG A 87 -9.18 -8.11 -10.46
C ARG A 87 -9.75 -6.69 -10.32
N ASP A 88 -9.72 -6.10 -9.14
CA ASP A 88 -10.28 -4.77 -8.90
C ASP A 88 -9.18 -3.74 -8.64
N ALA A 89 -8.94 -2.88 -9.64
CA ALA A 89 -7.98 -1.78 -9.56
C ALA A 89 -8.31 -0.72 -8.48
N HIS A 90 -9.56 -0.67 -8.02
CA HIS A 90 -10.01 0.24 -6.98
C HIS A 90 -9.92 -0.38 -5.58
N PHE A 91 -9.75 -1.69 -5.49
CA PHE A 91 -9.59 -2.37 -4.22
C PHE A 91 -8.25 -1.99 -3.60
N ARG A 92 -8.32 -1.48 -2.37
CA ARG A 92 -7.15 -1.20 -1.55
C ARG A 92 -7.05 -2.25 -0.45
N PRO A 93 -6.07 -3.17 -0.51
CA PRO A 93 -5.92 -4.18 0.53
C PRO A 93 -5.44 -3.55 1.84
N GLU A 94 -5.75 -4.20 2.96
CA GLU A 94 -5.26 -3.77 4.26
C GLU A 94 -3.74 -3.90 4.37
N PRO A 95 -3.05 -3.05 5.15
CA PRO A 95 -1.60 -3.16 5.37
C PRO A 95 -1.15 -4.54 5.86
N ARG A 96 -1.99 -5.24 6.62
CA ARG A 96 -1.73 -6.61 7.08
C ARG A 96 -1.67 -7.59 5.91
N THR A 97 -2.67 -7.55 5.03
CA THR A 97 -2.75 -8.38 3.81
C THR A 97 -1.53 -8.14 2.92
N VAL A 98 -1.13 -6.88 2.76
CA VAL A 98 0.09 -6.51 2.00
C VAL A 98 1.35 -7.11 2.64
N TYR A 99 1.49 -7.04 3.96
CA TYR A 99 2.61 -7.64 4.68
C TYR A 99 2.66 -9.18 4.53
N GLN A 100 1.50 -9.84 4.59
CA GLN A 100 1.39 -11.30 4.41
C GLN A 100 1.79 -11.73 3.01
N ILE A 101 1.35 -10.99 1.99
CA ILE A 101 1.76 -11.21 0.59
C ILE A 101 3.27 -10.97 0.43
N ALA A 102 3.80 -9.87 0.98
CA ALA A 102 5.22 -9.56 0.94
C ALA A 102 6.07 -10.68 1.53
N THR A 103 5.67 -11.19 2.69
CA THR A 103 6.35 -12.30 3.39
C THR A 103 6.27 -13.60 2.59
N THR A 104 5.10 -13.92 2.03
CA THR A 104 4.87 -15.13 1.22
C THR A 104 5.79 -15.16 -0.01
N PHE A 105 6.00 -14.01 -0.65
CA PHE A 105 6.82 -13.91 -1.85
C PHE A 105 8.28 -13.50 -1.60
N GLY A 106 8.64 -13.12 -0.38
CA GLY A 106 9.98 -12.64 -0.03
C GLY A 106 10.30 -11.27 -0.62
N LEU A 107 9.32 -10.36 -0.66
CA LEU A 107 9.43 -9.03 -1.25
C LEU A 107 9.52 -7.92 -0.20
N PRO A 108 10.13 -6.76 -0.50
CA PRO A 108 10.21 -5.64 0.45
C PRO A 108 8.85 -5.03 0.79
N ASN A 109 8.47 -5.12 2.07
CA ASN A 109 7.17 -4.67 2.56
C ASN A 109 6.91 -3.17 2.29
N LYS A 110 7.92 -2.32 2.47
CA LYS A 110 7.80 -0.87 2.26
C LYS A 110 7.38 -0.54 0.83
N ALA A 111 8.00 -1.18 -0.16
CA ALA A 111 7.67 -0.98 -1.57
C ALA A 111 6.26 -1.49 -1.90
N LEU A 112 5.84 -2.64 -1.34
CA LEU A 112 4.49 -3.17 -1.53
C LEU A 112 3.41 -2.30 -0.86
N LEU A 113 3.70 -1.69 0.28
CA LEU A 113 2.81 -0.72 0.92
C LEU A 113 2.62 0.53 0.06
N GLN A 114 3.65 0.98 -0.66
CA GLN A 114 3.51 2.08 -1.62
C GLN A 114 2.69 1.66 -2.85
N LEU A 115 2.99 0.49 -3.42
CA LEU A 115 2.27 -0.03 -4.61
C LEU A 115 0.78 -0.28 -4.35
N SER A 116 0.43 -0.81 -3.18
CA SER A 116 -0.97 -1.03 -2.77
C SER A 116 -1.74 0.26 -2.43
N GLY A 117 -1.07 1.42 -2.46
CA GLY A 117 -1.66 2.70 -2.08
C GLY A 117 -1.79 2.89 -0.56
N ASN A 118 -1.07 2.11 0.24
CA ASN A 118 -1.06 2.20 1.70
C ASN A 118 -0.04 3.19 2.28
N SER A 119 0.84 3.77 1.46
CA SER A 119 1.81 4.76 1.89
C SER A 119 1.86 5.95 0.93
N THR A 120 1.94 7.15 1.49
CA THR A 120 2.02 8.43 0.77
C THR A 120 3.45 8.86 0.45
N ALA A 121 4.47 8.13 0.92
CA ALA A 121 5.86 8.39 0.58
C ALA A 121 6.09 7.96 -0.88
N ARG A 122 5.69 8.81 -1.82
CA ARG A 122 5.78 8.56 -3.26
C ARG A 122 7.23 8.70 -3.69
N ASP A 123 7.96 7.59 -3.71
CA ASP A 123 9.17 7.53 -4.53
C ASP A 123 8.71 7.52 -5.99
N ASN A 124 9.00 8.61 -6.71
CA ASN A 124 8.67 8.77 -8.12
C ASN A 124 9.17 7.60 -8.98
N GLY A 125 10.28 6.95 -8.57
CA GLY A 125 10.80 5.78 -9.25
C GLY A 125 9.83 4.59 -9.21
N ILE A 126 9.18 4.34 -8.06
CA ILE A 126 8.26 3.20 -7.92
C ILE A 126 7.04 3.35 -8.82
N HIS A 127 6.47 4.56 -8.88
CA HIS A 127 5.31 4.82 -9.74
C HIS A 127 5.62 4.62 -11.23
N GLU A 128 6.76 5.11 -11.71
CA GLU A 128 7.16 4.96 -13.12
C GLU A 128 7.41 3.48 -13.48
N HIS A 129 8.11 2.74 -12.62
CA HIS A 129 8.35 1.32 -12.82
C HIS A 129 7.06 0.49 -12.75
N ALA A 130 6.15 0.84 -11.84
CA ALA A 130 4.82 0.22 -11.74
C ALA A 130 4.00 0.46 -13.01
N LEU A 131 3.99 1.68 -13.54
CA LEU A 131 3.28 2.01 -14.78
C LEU A 131 3.84 1.23 -15.99
N ARG A 132 5.17 1.16 -16.12
CA ARG A 132 5.83 0.38 -17.18
C ARG A 132 5.53 -1.11 -17.06
N PHE A 133 5.46 -1.64 -15.84
CA PHE A 133 5.10 -3.03 -15.59
C PHE A 133 3.63 -3.30 -15.93
N ALA A 134 2.70 -2.45 -15.49
CA ALA A 134 1.28 -2.56 -15.79
C ALA A 134 1.01 -2.51 -17.31
N ALA A 135 1.67 -1.62 -18.05
CA ALA A 135 1.54 -1.52 -19.50
C ALA A 135 2.00 -2.76 -20.27
N ARG A 136 2.86 -3.59 -19.66
CA ARG A 136 3.35 -4.86 -20.24
C ARG A 136 2.58 -6.08 -19.72
N SER A 137 1.72 -5.88 -18.72
CA SER A 137 0.95 -6.95 -18.11
C SER A 137 -0.35 -7.12 -18.90
N GLY A 138 -0.46 -8.21 -19.66
CA GLY A 138 -1.66 -8.53 -20.43
C GLY A 138 -2.64 -9.43 -19.67
N GLU A 139 -3.91 -9.42 -20.07
CA GLU A 139 -4.93 -10.39 -19.67
C GLU A 139 -4.69 -11.74 -20.35
N SER A 140 -3.62 -12.44 -19.97
CA SER A 140 -3.35 -13.80 -20.44
C SER A 140 -3.81 -14.81 -19.39
N VAL A 141 -4.70 -15.75 -19.77
CA VAL A 141 -5.22 -16.79 -18.85
C VAL A 141 -4.25 -17.98 -18.68
N GLN A 142 -3.17 -18.04 -19.47
CA GLN A 142 -2.28 -19.22 -19.58
C GLN A 142 -1.03 -19.15 -18.68
N SER A 143 0.02 -19.92 -18.99
CA SER A 143 1.34 -19.72 -18.39
C SER A 143 1.96 -18.39 -18.86
N LEU A 144 2.70 -17.69 -17.99
CA LEU A 144 3.34 -16.41 -18.32
C LEU A 144 4.19 -16.50 -19.60
N SER A 145 3.99 -15.53 -20.50
CA SER A 145 4.79 -15.34 -21.71
C SER A 145 6.25 -15.01 -21.38
N LYS A 146 7.15 -15.09 -22.37
CA LYS A 146 8.57 -14.72 -22.16
C LYS A 146 8.71 -13.23 -21.80
N GLU A 147 7.89 -12.38 -22.40
CA GLU A 147 7.88 -10.94 -22.17
C GLU A 147 7.32 -10.61 -20.77
N GLU A 148 6.23 -11.26 -20.37
CA GLU A 148 5.62 -11.12 -19.04
C GLU A 148 6.59 -11.57 -17.94
N LYS A 149 7.27 -12.71 -18.13
CA LYS A 149 8.30 -13.19 -17.20
C LYS A 149 9.44 -12.20 -17.05
N ARG A 150 9.92 -11.65 -18.17
CA ARG A 150 11.00 -10.65 -18.16
C ARG A 150 10.56 -9.36 -17.45
N ALA A 151 9.36 -8.87 -17.75
CA ALA A 151 8.82 -7.67 -17.10
C ALA A 151 8.68 -7.88 -15.58
N LEU A 152 8.20 -9.06 -15.15
CA LEU A 152 8.08 -9.45 -13.75
C LEU A 152 9.46 -9.48 -13.06
N GLU A 153 10.46 -10.09 -13.68
CA GLU A 153 11.81 -10.19 -13.10
C GLU A 153 12.51 -8.82 -13.01
N GLU A 154 12.38 -7.99 -14.04
CA GLU A 154 12.84 -6.59 -14.02
C GLU A 154 12.19 -5.81 -12.87
N PHE A 155 10.88 -5.99 -12.67
CA PHE A 155 10.14 -5.28 -11.63
C PHE A 155 10.49 -5.78 -10.22
N ILE A 156 10.59 -7.09 -9.99
CA ILE A 156 11.03 -7.66 -8.71
C ILE A 156 12.46 -7.20 -8.38
N ALA A 157 13.37 -7.18 -9.36
CA ALA A 157 14.74 -6.72 -9.17
C ALA A 157 14.82 -5.24 -8.79
N PHE A 158 13.92 -4.41 -9.32
CA PHE A 158 13.78 -3.02 -8.90
C PHE A 158 13.24 -2.91 -7.47
N LEU A 159 12.16 -3.64 -7.14
CA LEU A 159 11.57 -3.62 -5.80
C LEU A 159 12.57 -4.07 -4.73
N ALA A 160 13.41 -5.07 -5.03
CA ALA A 160 14.44 -5.56 -4.11
C ALA A 160 15.50 -4.53 -3.70
N ARG A 161 15.61 -3.39 -4.41
CA ARG A 161 16.57 -2.31 -4.13
C ARG A 161 15.99 -1.16 -3.31
N GLN A 162 14.69 -1.20 -3.02
CA GLN A 162 13.92 -0.18 -2.31
C GLN A 162 13.84 -0.46 -0.80
#